data_AF-A0A9E0P3N9-F1
#
_entry.id   AF-A0A9E0P3N9-F1
#
_cell.length_a   1.000
_cell.length_b   1.000
_cell.length_c   1.000
_cell.angle_alpha   90.00
_cell.angle_beta   90.00
_cell.angle_gamma   90.00
#
_symmetry.space_group_name_H-M   'P 1'
#
loop_
_entity.id
_entity.type
_entity.pdbx_description
1 polymer ?
#
loop_
_entity_poly.entity_id
_entity_poly.type
_entity_poly.pdbx_seq_one_letter_code
_entity_poly.pdbx_strand_id
1 'polypeptide(L)'
;MKLYLQELNKIELLSLAEEKALWEKFRLEENLVARHKIIESYQPLVFKIALEVGGYQNWSMDIVQEGTVGLIEAVERFDYTKGVAFSLFASHRIKGRIINYFKSTNQEMLSIDSPIYHNAEALTVAEFLVDSNSQIDLQVEQKHFVAEVLKALERLPSKERAVINNIYLAEQSPKELANDLNLSLSHIYRLQKQGVRRMRGMLAKFKKNW
;
A
#
# COMPACT_ATOMS: atom_id res chain seq x y z
N MET A 1 20.04 -10.25 -22.41
CA MET A 1 21.25 -10.37 -21.55
C MET A 1 22.52 -10.64 -22.35
N LYS A 2 22.68 -11.80 -23.04
CA LYS A 2 23.88 -12.08 -23.86
C LYS A 2 24.21 -10.99 -24.89
N LEU A 3 23.18 -10.51 -25.62
CA LEU A 3 23.33 -9.43 -26.59
C LEU A 3 23.83 -8.12 -25.95
N TYR A 4 23.30 -7.76 -24.78
CA TYR A 4 23.72 -6.56 -24.05
C TYR A 4 25.19 -6.63 -23.63
N LEU A 5 25.66 -7.78 -23.13
CA LEU A 5 27.08 -7.97 -22.80
C LEU A 5 27.99 -7.90 -24.02
N GLN A 6 27.53 -8.37 -25.19
CA GLN A 6 28.26 -8.23 -26.44
C GLN A 6 28.38 -6.77 -26.88
N GLU A 7 27.31 -5.97 -26.74
CA GLU A 7 27.37 -4.54 -27.03
C GLU A 7 28.26 -3.79 -26.03
N LEU A 8 28.21 -4.11 -24.74
CA LEU A 8 29.08 -3.52 -23.72
C LEU A 8 30.57 -3.73 -24.02
N ASN A 9 30.95 -4.91 -24.50
CA ASN A 9 32.34 -5.22 -24.82
C ASN A 9 32.90 -4.44 -26.02
N LYS A 10 32.04 -3.82 -26.84
CA LYS A 10 32.46 -2.96 -27.95
C LYS A 10 32.74 -1.52 -27.51
N ILE A 11 32.38 -1.15 -26.28
CA ILE A 11 32.49 0.22 -25.80
C ILE A 11 33.96 0.51 -25.44
N GLU A 12 34.54 1.46 -26.16
CA GLU A 12 35.87 1.97 -25.85
C GLU A 12 35.80 3.00 -24.71
N LEU A 13 36.72 2.87 -23.74
CA LEU A 13 36.82 3.78 -22.62
C LEU A 13 37.41 5.11 -23.09
N LEU A 14 36.78 6.21 -22.66
CA LEU A 14 37.25 7.55 -22.98
C LEU A 14 38.57 7.86 -22.26
N SER A 15 39.50 8.50 -22.98
CA SER A 15 40.61 9.18 -22.34
C SER A 15 40.14 10.45 -21.62
N LEU A 16 40.94 10.95 -20.67
CA LEU A 16 40.62 12.19 -19.93
C LEU A 16 40.42 13.40 -20.86
N ALA A 17 41.20 13.48 -21.95
CA ALA A 17 41.09 14.57 -22.92
C ALA A 17 39.79 14.49 -23.72
N GLU A 18 39.41 13.29 -24.16
CA GLU A 18 38.16 13.06 -24.89
C GLU A 18 36.93 13.31 -24.01
N GLU A 19 36.96 12.83 -22.76
CA GLU A 19 35.88 13.07 -21.80
C GLU A 19 35.68 14.58 -21.57
N LYS A 20 36.78 15.31 -21.37
CA LYS A 20 36.73 16.77 -21.19
C LYS A 20 36.13 17.47 -22.41
N ALA A 21 36.57 17.10 -23.62
CA ALA A 21 36.04 17.69 -24.85
C ALA A 21 34.54 17.39 -25.05
N LEU A 22 34.07 16.22 -24.65
CA LEU A 22 32.64 15.87 -24.69
C LEU A 22 31.84 16.71 -23.68
N TRP A 23 32.36 16.92 -22.48
CA TRP A 23 31.72 17.78 -21.48
C TRP A 23 31.62 19.22 -21.94
N GLU A 24 32.70 19.77 -22.52
CA GLU A 24 32.69 21.13 -23.06
C GLU A 24 31.64 21.28 -24.15
N LYS A 25 31.58 20.37 -25.12
CA LYS A 25 30.54 20.37 -26.16
C LYS A 25 29.13 20.26 -25.59
N PHE A 26 28.91 19.35 -24.64
CA PHE A 26 27.59 19.21 -24.03
C PHE A 26 27.18 20.46 -23.25
N ARG A 27 28.07 21.03 -22.46
CA ARG A 27 27.74 22.14 -21.55
C ARG A 27 27.75 23.52 -22.21
N LEU A 28 28.56 23.74 -23.23
CA LEU A 28 28.67 25.03 -23.92
C LEU A 28 27.79 25.12 -25.17
N GLU A 29 27.59 23.99 -25.87
CA GLU A 29 26.88 23.95 -27.15
C GLU A 29 25.54 23.20 -27.06
N GLU A 30 25.11 22.77 -25.86
CA GLU A 30 23.93 21.92 -25.63
C GLU A 30 23.93 20.65 -26.51
N ASN A 31 25.13 20.15 -26.82
CA ASN A 31 25.30 19.09 -27.79
C ASN A 31 24.80 17.73 -27.25
N LEU A 32 23.62 17.31 -27.71
CA LEU A 32 22.99 16.05 -27.28
C LEU A 32 23.75 14.81 -27.77
N VAL A 33 24.52 14.90 -28.85
CA VAL A 33 25.36 13.79 -29.33
C VAL A 33 26.53 13.57 -28.37
N ALA A 34 27.14 14.65 -27.87
CA ALA A 34 28.18 14.57 -26.85
C ALA A 34 27.64 13.98 -25.54
N ARG A 35 26.45 14.42 -25.11
CA ARG A 35 25.73 13.84 -23.97
C ARG A 35 25.50 12.35 -24.13
N HIS A 36 25.01 11.92 -25.29
CA HIS A 36 24.74 10.52 -25.57
C HIS A 36 26.02 9.69 -25.50
N LYS A 37 27.11 10.17 -26.11
CA LYS A 37 28.40 9.49 -26.10
C LYS A 37 28.97 9.34 -24.68
N ILE A 38 28.82 10.35 -23.82
CA ILE A 38 29.20 10.23 -22.39
C ILE A 38 28.41 9.12 -21.71
N ILE A 39 27.09 9.06 -21.91
CA ILE A 39 26.24 8.03 -21.30
C ILE A 39 26.65 6.63 -21.79
N GLU A 40 26.86 6.44 -23.09
CA GLU A 40 27.26 5.16 -23.67
C GLU A 40 28.62 4.70 -23.14
N SER A 41 29.63 5.56 -23.16
CA SER A 41 30.98 5.23 -22.66
C SER A 41 31.01 4.81 -21.18
N TYR A 42 30.00 5.20 -20.41
CA TYR A 42 29.87 4.89 -18.99
C TYR A 42 28.89 3.74 -18.67
N GLN A 43 28.27 3.10 -19.68
CA GLN A 43 27.46 1.89 -19.49
C GLN A 43 28.21 0.73 -18.80
N PRO A 44 29.51 0.46 -19.09
CA PRO A 44 30.25 -0.59 -18.38
C PRO A 44 30.33 -0.36 -16.86
N LEU A 45 30.35 0.91 -16.41
CA LEU A 45 30.33 1.25 -14.99
C LEU A 45 28.99 0.88 -14.34
N VAL A 46 27.88 1.12 -15.04
CA VAL A 46 26.54 0.72 -14.58
C VAL A 46 26.49 -0.78 -14.35
N PHE A 47 26.96 -1.55 -15.34
CA PHE A 47 26.99 -3.01 -15.26
C PHE A 47 27.87 -3.51 -14.10
N LYS A 48 29.05 -2.92 -13.91
CA LYS A 48 29.93 -3.25 -12.78
C LYS A 48 29.24 -3.04 -11.43
N ILE A 49 28.59 -1.88 -11.24
CA ILE A 49 27.89 -1.56 -9.98
C ILE A 49 26.67 -2.47 -9.78
N ALA A 50 25.93 -2.79 -10.84
CA ALA A 50 24.81 -3.73 -10.78
C ALA A 50 25.25 -5.12 -10.30
N LEU A 51 26.38 -5.64 -10.79
CA LEU A 51 26.97 -6.90 -10.32
C LEU A 51 27.42 -6.82 -8.86
N GLU A 52 28.03 -5.71 -8.43
CA GLU A 52 28.47 -5.52 -7.04
C GLU A 52 27.31 -5.48 -6.05
N VAL A 53 26.18 -4.84 -6.42
CA VAL A 53 25.03 -4.68 -5.51
C VAL A 53 24.10 -5.89 -5.53
N GLY A 54 23.80 -6.44 -6.70
CA GLY A 54 22.88 -7.57 -6.86
C GLY A 54 23.53 -8.95 -6.68
N GLY A 55 24.84 -9.05 -6.81
CA GLY A 55 25.53 -10.34 -6.91
C GLY A 55 25.20 -11.09 -8.22
N TYR A 56 25.94 -12.16 -8.49
CA TYR A 56 25.86 -12.88 -9.77
C TYR A 56 24.50 -13.55 -10.04
N GLN A 57 23.71 -13.82 -9.00
CA GLN A 57 22.43 -14.53 -9.06
C GLN A 57 21.22 -13.60 -9.23
N ASN A 58 21.31 -12.32 -8.81
CA ASN A 58 20.16 -11.40 -8.79
C ASN A 58 20.29 -10.20 -9.72
N TRP A 59 21.34 -10.12 -10.57
CA TRP A 59 21.39 -9.06 -11.57
C TRP A 59 20.38 -9.33 -12.69
N SER A 60 19.60 -8.32 -13.03
CA SER A 60 18.59 -8.35 -14.09
C SER A 60 18.74 -7.14 -15.00
N MET A 61 18.09 -7.17 -16.16
CA MET A 61 18.03 -5.99 -17.03
C MET A 61 17.37 -4.81 -16.32
N ASP A 62 16.39 -5.03 -15.45
CA ASP A 62 15.72 -3.94 -14.74
C ASP A 62 16.68 -3.19 -13.82
N ILE A 63 17.57 -3.91 -13.13
CA ILE A 63 18.63 -3.31 -12.30
C ILE A 63 19.58 -2.47 -13.16
N VAL A 64 19.99 -3.00 -14.32
CA VAL A 64 20.84 -2.27 -15.26
C VAL A 64 20.14 -0.99 -15.74
N GLN A 65 18.85 -1.08 -16.08
CA GLN A 65 18.08 0.08 -16.54
C GLN A 65 17.92 1.13 -15.44
N GLU A 66 17.62 0.73 -14.21
CA GLU A 66 17.57 1.65 -13.07
C GLU A 66 18.92 2.31 -12.79
N GLY A 67 20.01 1.53 -12.88
CA GLY A 67 21.36 2.06 -12.81
C GLY A 67 21.65 3.06 -13.93
N THR A 68 21.19 2.80 -15.15
CA THR A 68 21.31 3.70 -16.30
C THR A 68 20.53 5.00 -16.09
N VAL A 69 19.35 4.96 -15.47
CA VAL A 69 18.65 6.19 -15.06
C VAL A 69 19.52 6.99 -14.09
N GLY A 70 20.17 6.33 -13.12
CA GLY A 70 21.11 6.97 -12.20
C GLY A 70 22.33 7.60 -12.90
N LEU A 71 22.85 6.94 -13.93
CA LEU A 71 23.91 7.50 -14.77
C LEU A 71 23.42 8.74 -15.52
N ILE A 72 22.23 8.69 -16.11
CA ILE A 72 21.65 9.84 -16.82
C ILE A 72 21.48 11.02 -15.85
N GLU A 73 20.90 10.80 -14.67
CA GLU A 73 20.77 11.83 -13.64
C GLU A 73 22.13 12.39 -13.21
N ALA A 74 23.17 11.54 -13.15
CA ALA A 74 24.52 11.98 -12.88
C ALA A 74 25.07 12.87 -14.01
N VAL A 75 24.84 12.50 -15.27
CA VAL A 75 25.28 13.29 -16.43
C VAL A 75 24.66 14.68 -16.43
N GLU A 76 23.37 14.79 -16.09
CA GLU A 76 22.71 16.09 -16.02
C GLU A 76 23.33 16.99 -14.95
N ARG A 77 23.63 16.44 -13.78
CA ARG A 77 24.01 17.22 -12.59
C ARG A 77 25.52 17.42 -12.41
N PHE A 78 26.35 16.69 -13.15
CA PHE A 78 27.79 16.71 -12.93
C PHE A 78 28.44 18.02 -13.37
N ASP A 79 29.34 18.56 -12.56
CA ASP A 79 30.09 19.75 -12.90
C ASP A 79 31.54 19.39 -13.25
N TYR A 80 31.83 19.38 -14.55
CA TYR A 80 33.14 19.02 -15.09
C TYR A 80 34.26 20.01 -14.74
N THR A 81 33.93 21.22 -14.29
CA THR A 81 34.93 22.24 -13.93
C THR A 81 35.57 22.01 -12.57
N LYS A 82 34.97 21.14 -11.73
CA LYS A 82 35.43 20.87 -10.35
C LYS A 82 36.63 19.93 -10.23
N GLY A 83 37.13 19.40 -11.35
CA GLY A 83 38.34 18.55 -11.37
C GLY A 83 38.19 17.18 -10.69
N VAL A 84 36.96 16.76 -10.39
CA VAL A 84 36.67 15.42 -9.87
C VAL A 84 36.31 14.50 -11.04
N ALA A 85 36.80 13.25 -11.04
CA ALA A 85 36.45 12.29 -12.07
C ALA A 85 34.94 12.01 -12.09
N PHE A 86 34.34 12.01 -13.28
CA PHE A 86 32.90 11.76 -13.43
C PHE A 86 32.49 10.39 -12.90
N SER A 87 33.32 9.36 -13.12
CA SER A 87 33.11 8.00 -12.59
C SER A 87 32.80 7.97 -11.09
N LEU A 88 33.51 8.77 -10.29
CA LEU A 88 33.32 8.85 -8.85
C LEU A 88 31.95 9.45 -8.51
N PHE A 89 31.54 10.52 -9.21
CA PHE A 89 30.24 11.13 -9.02
C PHE A 89 29.09 10.21 -9.47
N ALA A 90 29.22 9.62 -10.65
CA ALA A 90 28.23 8.73 -11.25
C ALA A 90 27.99 7.48 -10.40
N SER A 91 29.07 6.88 -9.85
CA SER A 91 28.97 5.65 -9.06
C SER A 91 27.98 5.75 -7.89
N HIS A 92 27.96 6.90 -7.18
CA HIS A 92 27.05 7.13 -6.08
C HIS A 92 25.59 7.16 -6.53
N ARG A 93 25.31 7.81 -7.66
CA ARG A 93 23.96 7.94 -8.21
C ARG A 93 23.44 6.61 -8.75
N ILE A 94 24.27 5.90 -9.51
CA ILE A 94 23.97 4.57 -10.04
C ILE A 94 23.66 3.62 -8.89
N LYS A 95 24.56 3.52 -7.90
CA LYS A 95 24.39 2.64 -6.74
C LYS A 95 23.12 2.99 -5.94
N GLY A 96 22.86 4.28 -5.73
CA GLY A 96 21.66 4.75 -5.04
C GLY A 96 20.37 4.33 -5.73
N ARG A 97 20.27 4.49 -7.06
CA ARG A 97 19.09 4.03 -7.83
C ARG A 97 18.88 2.53 -7.73
N ILE A 98 19.95 1.75 -7.88
CA ILE A 98 19.89 0.29 -7.80
C ILE A 98 19.45 -0.18 -6.40
N ILE A 99 20.02 0.39 -5.33
CA ILE A 99 19.62 0.05 -3.95
C ILE A 99 18.15 0.41 -3.69
N ASN A 100 17.69 1.57 -4.18
CA ASN A 100 16.30 1.97 -4.01
C ASN A 100 15.35 1.02 -4.75
N TYR A 101 15.72 0.59 -5.97
CA TYR A 101 14.97 -0.43 -6.71
C TYR A 101 14.88 -1.74 -5.94
N PHE A 102 16.00 -2.22 -5.36
CA PHE A 102 15.97 -3.42 -4.50
C PHE A 102 15.04 -3.23 -3.31
N LYS A 103 15.06 -2.08 -2.65
CA LYS A 103 14.16 -1.82 -1.50
C LYS A 103 12.68 -1.80 -1.88
N SER A 104 12.32 -1.26 -3.04
CA SER A 104 10.93 -1.24 -3.49
C SER A 104 10.44 -2.61 -3.94
N THR A 105 11.31 -3.39 -4.59
CA THR A 105 10.96 -4.71 -5.14
C THR A 105 11.04 -5.81 -4.08
N ASN A 106 11.94 -5.68 -3.10
CA ASN A 106 12.12 -6.61 -1.98
C ASN A 106 11.27 -6.21 -0.75
N GLN A 107 10.19 -5.45 -0.93
CA GLN A 107 9.07 -5.53 0.00
C GLN A 107 8.52 -6.95 -0.14
N GLU A 108 9.05 -7.87 0.67
CA GLU A 108 8.73 -9.31 0.63
C GLU A 108 7.24 -9.53 0.88
N MET A 109 6.49 -9.51 -0.22
CA MET A 109 5.13 -10.01 -0.27
C MET A 109 5.28 -11.53 -0.39
N LEU A 110 5.15 -12.22 0.74
CA LEU A 110 5.12 -13.67 0.73
C LEU A 110 3.90 -14.10 -0.09
N SER A 111 4.13 -14.93 -1.11
CA SER A 111 3.03 -15.51 -1.86
C SER A 111 2.22 -16.41 -0.94
N ILE A 112 0.92 -16.21 -0.93
CA ILE A 112 -0.03 -17.02 -0.18
C ILE A 112 -0.01 -18.48 -0.67
N ASP A 113 0.30 -18.68 -1.96
CA ASP A 113 0.45 -20.00 -2.58
C ASP A 113 1.81 -20.65 -2.32
N SER A 114 2.72 -19.97 -1.59
CA SER A 114 4.03 -20.53 -1.28
C SER A 114 3.88 -21.75 -0.35
N PRO A 115 4.48 -22.90 -0.69
CA PRO A 115 4.49 -24.06 0.20
C PRO A 115 5.36 -23.75 1.44
N ILE A 116 4.89 -24.15 2.62
CA ILE A 116 5.62 -23.94 3.89
C ILE A 116 6.72 -25.00 4.07
N TYR A 117 6.55 -26.16 3.46
CA TYR A 117 7.49 -27.28 3.50
C TYR A 117 7.87 -27.74 2.08
N HIS A 118 8.99 -28.45 1.92
CA HIS A 118 9.47 -28.92 0.61
C HIS A 118 9.04 -30.38 0.31
N ASN A 119 7.82 -30.77 0.66
CA ASN A 119 7.26 -32.10 0.38
C ASN A 119 6.09 -32.03 -0.62
N ALA A 120 5.77 -33.17 -1.25
CA ALA A 120 4.77 -33.25 -2.32
C ALA A 120 3.33 -32.93 -1.89
N GLU A 121 3.08 -32.86 -0.58
CA GLU A 121 1.80 -32.49 0.06
C GLU A 121 1.96 -31.24 0.94
N ALA A 122 2.88 -30.34 0.56
CA ALA A 122 3.15 -29.16 1.34
C ALA A 122 1.94 -28.22 1.37
N LEU A 123 1.43 -27.99 2.57
CA LEU A 123 0.42 -26.97 2.80
C LEU A 123 0.97 -25.58 2.44
N THR A 124 0.12 -24.75 1.86
CA THR A 124 0.42 -23.37 1.48
C THR A 124 0.18 -22.41 2.64
N VAL A 125 0.75 -21.21 2.57
CA VAL A 125 0.47 -20.13 3.55
C VAL A 125 -1.04 -19.85 3.62
N ALA A 126 -1.77 -19.95 2.50
CA ALA A 126 -3.21 -19.78 2.41
C ALA A 126 -4.00 -20.64 3.40
N GLU A 127 -3.61 -21.90 3.54
CA GLU A 127 -4.34 -22.90 4.32
C GLU A 127 -4.18 -22.68 5.83
N PHE A 128 -3.18 -21.90 6.25
CA PHE A 128 -2.98 -21.48 7.64
C PHE A 128 -3.62 -20.13 7.97
N LEU A 129 -4.08 -19.37 6.97
CA LEU A 129 -4.77 -18.10 7.21
C LEU A 129 -6.20 -18.37 7.67
N VAL A 130 -6.44 -18.19 8.96
CA VAL A 130 -7.77 -18.27 9.55
C VAL A 130 -8.56 -17.02 9.21
N ASP A 131 -9.75 -17.19 8.61
CA ASP A 131 -10.69 -16.09 8.46
C ASP A 131 -11.20 -15.65 9.83
N SER A 132 -10.67 -14.52 10.30
CA SER A 132 -11.01 -13.94 11.60
C SER A 132 -12.43 -13.35 11.63
N ASN A 133 -13.11 -13.27 10.49
CA ASN A 133 -14.43 -12.66 10.34
C ASN A 133 -15.58 -13.69 10.33
N SER A 134 -15.27 -15.00 10.22
CA SER A 134 -16.25 -16.10 10.30
C SER A 134 -16.44 -16.61 11.73
N GLN A 135 -16.73 -15.71 12.65
CA GLN A 135 -17.20 -16.09 13.99
C GLN A 135 -18.69 -16.45 13.91
N ILE A 136 -18.98 -17.66 13.42
CA ILE A 136 -20.34 -18.21 13.27
C ILE A 136 -21.11 -18.11 14.59
N ASP A 137 -20.45 -18.38 15.72
CA ASP A 137 -21.05 -18.30 17.06
C ASP A 137 -21.54 -16.88 17.40
N LEU A 138 -20.73 -15.85 17.13
CA LEU A 138 -21.11 -14.46 17.36
C LEU A 138 -22.24 -14.01 16.42
N GLN A 139 -22.25 -14.51 15.18
CA GLN A 139 -23.37 -14.23 14.26
C GLN A 139 -24.67 -14.87 14.74
N VAL A 140 -24.63 -16.08 15.29
CA VAL A 140 -25.81 -16.76 15.86
C VAL A 140 -26.30 -16.04 17.12
N GLU A 141 -25.38 -15.65 18.00
CA GLU A 141 -25.68 -14.84 19.19
C GLU A 141 -26.38 -13.53 18.81
N GLN A 142 -25.78 -12.75 17.91
CA GLN A 142 -26.33 -11.47 17.46
C GLN A 142 -27.73 -11.64 16.85
N LYS A 143 -27.92 -12.66 16.00
CA LYS A 143 -29.25 -12.96 15.43
C LYS A 143 -30.27 -13.30 16.52
N HIS A 144 -29.88 -14.07 17.53
CA HIS A 144 -30.76 -14.43 18.64
C HIS A 144 -31.11 -13.20 19.51
N PHE A 145 -30.14 -12.34 19.81
CA PHE A 145 -30.38 -11.09 20.54
C PHE A 145 -31.33 -10.16 19.77
N VAL A 146 -31.10 -9.97 18.47
CA VAL A 146 -31.99 -9.16 17.61
C VAL A 146 -33.42 -9.69 17.63
N ALA A 147 -33.60 -11.01 17.54
CA ALA A 147 -34.93 -11.62 17.61
C ALA A 147 -35.64 -11.34 18.95
N GLU A 148 -34.93 -11.39 20.09
CA GLU A 148 -35.50 -11.06 21.39
C GLU A 148 -35.82 -9.57 21.56
N VAL A 149 -34.98 -8.69 20.99
CA VAL A 149 -35.25 -7.24 20.95
C VAL A 149 -36.53 -6.95 20.16
N LEU A 150 -36.72 -7.59 18.99
CA LEU A 150 -37.92 -7.44 18.18
C LEU A 150 -39.18 -7.92 18.93
N LYS A 151 -39.11 -9.08 19.59
CA LYS A 151 -40.22 -9.57 20.44
C LYS A 151 -40.55 -8.59 21.58
N ALA A 152 -39.54 -7.97 22.19
CA ALA A 152 -39.76 -6.98 23.24
C ALA A 152 -40.41 -5.69 22.69
N LEU A 153 -40.03 -5.24 21.50
CA LEU A 153 -40.66 -4.11 20.79
C LEU A 153 -42.14 -4.41 20.50
N GLU A 154 -42.46 -5.60 20.02
CA GLU A 154 -43.84 -6.03 19.76
C GLU A 154 -44.70 -6.06 21.03
N ARG A 155 -44.12 -6.27 22.21
CA ARG A 155 -44.85 -6.26 23.49
C ARG A 155 -45.03 -4.87 24.10
N LEU A 156 -44.39 -3.83 23.56
CA LEU A 156 -44.58 -2.46 24.05
C LEU A 156 -46.00 -1.95 23.78
N PRO A 157 -46.54 -1.07 24.63
CA PRO A 157 -47.74 -0.30 24.32
C PRO A 157 -47.60 0.45 22.99
N SER A 158 -48.68 0.56 22.21
CA SER A 158 -48.66 1.12 20.84
C SER A 158 -47.95 2.49 20.73
N LYS A 159 -48.23 3.40 21.68
CA LYS A 159 -47.60 4.73 21.73
C LYS A 159 -46.11 4.68 22.08
N GLU A 160 -45.69 3.80 22.98
CA GLU A 160 -44.28 3.62 23.33
C GLU A 160 -43.53 2.97 22.15
N ARG A 161 -44.11 1.94 21.52
CA ARG A 161 -43.54 1.26 20.35
C ARG A 161 -43.36 2.22 19.17
N ALA A 162 -44.36 3.04 18.88
CA ALA A 162 -44.28 4.02 17.80
C ALA A 162 -43.13 5.01 18.02
N VAL A 163 -42.91 5.47 19.26
CA VAL A 163 -41.79 6.35 19.58
C VAL A 163 -40.44 5.65 19.45
N ILE A 164 -40.30 4.41 19.94
CA ILE A 164 -39.05 3.67 19.84
C ILE A 164 -38.70 3.33 18.37
N ASN A 165 -39.67 2.87 17.58
CA ASN A 165 -39.43 2.53 16.16
C ASN A 165 -39.01 3.77 15.37
N ASN A 166 -39.71 4.89 15.53
CA ASN A 166 -39.41 6.08 14.73
C ASN A 166 -38.07 6.72 15.11
N ILE A 167 -37.71 6.74 16.40
CA ILE A 167 -36.43 7.32 16.85
C ILE A 167 -35.23 6.42 16.51
N TYR A 168 -35.36 5.10 16.70
CA TYR A 168 -34.20 4.20 16.64
C TYR A 168 -34.10 3.35 15.37
N LEU A 169 -35.22 3.10 14.67
CA LEU A 169 -35.21 2.32 13.42
C LEU A 169 -35.40 3.22 12.18
N ALA A 170 -36.24 4.25 12.28
CA ALA A 170 -36.45 5.22 11.20
C ALA A 170 -35.59 6.49 11.35
N GLU A 171 -34.74 6.56 12.38
CA GLU A 171 -33.80 7.66 12.65
C GLU A 171 -34.43 9.07 12.67
N GLN A 172 -35.72 9.18 12.99
CA GLN A 172 -36.42 10.46 13.08
C GLN A 172 -36.01 11.22 14.34
N SER A 173 -35.85 12.54 14.24
CA SER A 173 -35.56 13.34 15.43
C SER A 173 -36.78 13.40 16.36
N PRO A 174 -36.57 13.45 17.69
CA PRO A 174 -37.67 13.60 18.64
C PRO A 174 -38.55 14.84 18.39
N LYS A 175 -37.99 15.89 17.78
CA LYS A 175 -38.70 17.12 17.43
C LYS A 175 -39.63 16.94 16.23
N GLU A 176 -39.17 16.26 15.18
CA GLU A 176 -39.99 15.93 14.01
C GLU A 176 -41.14 15.00 14.42
N LEU A 177 -40.83 13.94 15.17
CA LEU A 177 -41.85 13.01 15.66
C LEU A 177 -42.89 13.67 16.57
N ALA A 178 -42.48 14.64 17.38
CA ALA A 178 -43.39 15.43 18.21
C ALA A 178 -44.40 16.21 17.35
N ASN A 179 -43.94 16.82 16.25
CA ASN A 179 -44.80 17.52 15.31
C ASN A 179 -45.75 16.56 14.59
N ASP A 180 -45.24 15.44 14.09
CA ASP A 180 -46.02 14.45 13.33
C ASP A 180 -47.15 13.82 14.16
N LEU A 181 -46.89 13.58 15.44
CA LEU A 181 -47.87 13.01 16.36
C LEU A 181 -48.72 14.07 17.09
N ASN A 182 -48.49 15.36 16.83
CA ASN A 182 -49.10 16.48 17.54
C ASN A 182 -48.98 16.35 19.07
N LEU A 183 -47.78 16.00 19.55
CA LEU A 183 -47.44 15.83 20.96
C LEU A 183 -46.34 16.81 21.37
N SER A 184 -46.24 17.13 22.65
CA SER A 184 -45.11 17.92 23.15
C SER A 184 -43.82 17.09 23.15
N LEU A 185 -42.68 17.75 22.94
CA LEU A 185 -41.36 17.13 22.99
C LEU A 185 -41.11 16.42 24.34
N SER A 186 -41.56 17.01 25.44
CA SER A 186 -41.50 16.39 26.77
C SER A 186 -42.30 15.08 26.85
N HIS A 187 -43.42 14.98 26.14
CA HIS A 187 -44.21 13.76 26.09
C HIS A 187 -43.51 12.68 25.27
N ILE A 188 -42.87 13.02 24.15
CA ILE A 188 -42.04 12.10 23.36
C ILE A 188 -40.90 11.52 24.22
N TYR A 189 -40.14 12.37 24.91
CA TYR A 189 -39.07 11.88 25.80
C TYR A 189 -39.60 11.02 26.94
N ARG A 190 -40.79 11.33 27.48
CA ARG A 190 -41.44 10.50 28.52
C ARG A 190 -41.78 9.11 27.97
N LEU A 191 -42.38 9.03 26.79
CA LEU A 191 -42.74 7.77 26.13
C LEU A 191 -41.50 6.96 25.74
N GLN A 192 -40.47 7.61 25.20
CA GLN A 192 -39.18 6.99 24.90
C GLN A 192 -38.55 6.38 26.16
N LYS A 193 -38.49 7.14 27.26
CA LYS A 193 -37.93 6.67 28.53
C LYS A 193 -38.74 5.49 29.11
N GLN A 194 -40.07 5.53 29.00
CA GLN A 194 -40.94 4.43 29.42
C GLN A 194 -40.72 3.18 28.57
N GLY A 195 -40.67 3.32 27.24
CA GLY A 195 -40.41 2.24 26.30
C GLY A 195 -39.07 1.55 26.56
N VAL A 196 -37.98 2.33 26.65
CA VAL A 196 -36.64 1.80 26.96
C VAL A 196 -36.63 1.09 28.32
N ARG A 197 -37.26 1.67 29.35
CA ARG A 197 -37.33 1.05 30.68
C ARG A 197 -38.06 -0.30 30.64
N ARG A 198 -39.18 -0.39 29.91
CA ARG A 198 -39.94 -1.64 29.75
C ARG A 198 -39.17 -2.68 28.96
N MET A 199 -38.56 -2.32 27.83
CA MET A 199 -37.71 -3.23 27.05
C MET A 199 -36.58 -3.78 27.90
N ARG A 200 -35.89 -2.93 28.66
CA ARG A 200 -34.84 -3.36 29.60
C ARG A 200 -35.37 -4.34 30.65
N GLY A 201 -36.59 -4.14 31.13
CA GLY A 201 -37.25 -5.07 32.05
C GLY A 201 -37.55 -6.43 31.42
N MET A 202 -38.08 -6.44 30.19
CA MET A 202 -38.38 -7.67 29.45
C MET A 202 -37.11 -8.46 29.09
N LEU A 203 -36.04 -7.75 28.73
CA LEU A 203 -34.74 -8.31 28.35
C LEU A 203 -33.83 -8.62 29.55
N ALA A 204 -34.22 -8.29 30.78
CA ALA A 204 -33.38 -8.45 31.97
C ALA A 204 -32.97 -9.91 32.23
N LYS A 205 -33.86 -10.88 31.93
CA LYS A 205 -33.56 -12.31 32.06
C LYS A 205 -32.61 -12.79 30.97
N PHE A 206 -32.72 -12.23 29.77
CA PHE A 206 -31.86 -12.57 28.63
C PHE A 206 -30.43 -12.10 28.86
N LYS A 207 -30.26 -10.87 29.36
CA LYS A 207 -28.96 -10.27 29.68
C LYS A 207 -28.21 -10.97 30.84
N LYS A 208 -28.88 -11.82 31.61
CA LYS A 208 -28.24 -12.59 32.71
C LYS A 208 -27.54 -13.86 32.20
N ASN A 209 -27.91 -14.31 31.02
CA ASN A 209 -27.37 -15.51 30.36
C ASN A 209 -26.45 -15.16 29.17
N TRP A 210 -26.04 -13.89 29.09
CA TRP A 210 -25.14 -13.28 28.12
C TRP A 210 -23.97 -12.65 28.87
#